data_AF-A0A2B7ZPZ6-F1
#
_entry.id   AF-A0A2B7ZPZ6-F1
#
_cell.length_a   1.000
_cell.length_b   1.000
_cell.length_c   1.000
_cell.angle_alpha   90.00
_cell.angle_beta   90.00
_cell.angle_gamma   90.00
#
_symmetry.space_group_name_H-M   'P 1'
#
loop_
_entity.id
_entity.type
_entity.pdbx_description
1 polymer ?
#
loop_
_entity_poly.entity_id
_entity_poly.type
_entity_poly.pdbx_seq_one_letter_code
_entity_poly.pdbx_strand_id
1 'polypeptide(L)'
;DCELAVPSTTDRWITDLSVQAGSSANLKRVAFKYAPNPSVSQRTGRISIGGSLYIVTQAGGQCSYTFAPTAFAASSAGGTNGSITVTANLNDCELTTPSTTDRWITDLSVQTGSSANLKRVTFKYAPNPSAVQRTGTIRIGGSSYIVNQAGATCSYTFVPPSFSATAAAGTGSAEV
;
A
#
# COMPACT_ATOMS: atom_id res chain seq x y z
N ASP A 1 28.75 40.78 32.30
CA ASP A 1 27.68 39.95 31.71
C ASP A 1 28.20 39.20 30.50
N CYS A 2 28.14 37.86 30.54
CA CYS A 2 28.18 37.08 29.31
C CYS A 2 26.75 37.01 28.77
N GLU A 3 26.43 37.87 27.80
CA GLU A 3 25.19 37.74 27.05
C GLU A 3 25.19 36.40 26.31
N LEU A 4 24.08 35.66 26.38
CA LEU A 4 23.98 34.36 25.73
C LEU A 4 24.05 34.55 24.22
N ALA A 5 25.01 33.92 23.55
CA ALA A 5 25.14 34.00 22.10
C ALA A 5 23.85 33.52 21.39
N VAL A 6 23.54 34.14 20.24
CA VAL A 6 22.37 33.78 19.45
C VAL A 6 22.50 32.33 18.94
N PRO A 7 21.50 31.47 19.18
CA PRO A 7 21.50 30.11 18.65
C PRO A 7 21.45 30.12 17.12
N SER A 8 22.24 29.24 16.50
CA SER A 8 22.32 29.10 15.05
C SER A 8 22.38 27.65 14.62
N THR A 9 21.95 27.37 13.40
CA THR A 9 22.03 26.06 12.76
C THR A 9 22.20 26.22 11.26
N THR A 10 22.87 25.27 10.61
CA THR A 10 22.92 25.15 9.14
C THR A 10 21.93 24.10 8.62
N ASP A 11 21.30 23.34 9.52
CA ASP A 11 20.32 22.31 9.19
C ASP A 11 18.98 22.95 8.86
N ARG A 12 18.62 23.00 7.57
CA ARG A 12 17.39 23.65 7.09
C ARG A 12 16.09 23.05 7.63
N TRP A 13 16.14 21.85 8.19
CA TRP A 13 15.00 21.18 8.81
C TRP A 13 14.80 21.57 10.29
N ILE A 14 15.71 22.34 10.88
CA ILE A 14 15.60 22.96 12.21
C ILE A 14 15.37 24.45 12.01
N THR A 15 14.29 25.00 12.57
CA THR A 15 13.86 26.39 12.34
C THR A 15 13.39 27.06 13.64
N ASP A 16 13.01 28.33 13.55
CA ASP A 16 12.40 29.10 14.63
C ASP A 16 13.22 29.07 15.93
N LEU A 17 14.55 29.15 15.82
CA LEU A 17 15.44 29.19 16.96
C LEU A 17 15.22 30.48 17.74
N SER A 18 14.96 30.34 19.04
CA SER A 18 14.75 31.47 19.94
C SER A 18 15.31 31.18 21.33
N VAL A 19 15.75 32.24 22.00
CA VAL A 19 16.14 32.21 23.41
C VAL A 19 14.98 32.72 24.24
N GLN A 20 14.58 31.93 25.23
CA GLN A 20 13.47 32.19 26.14
C GLN A 20 13.97 32.16 27.59
N ALA A 21 13.18 32.70 28.52
CA ALA A 21 13.45 32.54 29.94
C ALA A 21 13.44 31.04 30.32
N GLY A 22 14.43 30.60 31.09
CA GLY A 22 14.50 29.23 31.62
C GLY A 22 13.64 29.04 32.86
N SER A 23 13.78 27.89 33.51
CA SER A 23 13.04 27.54 34.73
C SER A 23 13.47 28.31 35.98
N SER A 24 14.59 29.04 35.92
CA SER A 24 15.08 29.94 36.97
C SER A 24 15.76 31.16 36.35
N ALA A 25 16.00 32.21 37.15
CA ALA A 25 16.61 33.46 36.69
C ALA A 25 17.98 33.27 36.00
N ASN A 26 18.72 32.22 36.37
CA ASN A 26 20.04 31.91 35.85
C ASN A 26 20.03 30.92 34.67
N LEU A 27 18.85 30.42 34.26
CA LEU A 27 18.72 29.49 33.15
C LEU A 27 18.07 30.19 31.96
N LYS A 28 18.57 29.87 30.76
CA LYS A 28 17.93 30.23 29.49
C LYS A 28 17.44 28.95 28.81
N ARG A 29 16.31 29.03 28.13
CA ARG A 29 15.75 27.96 27.31
C ARG A 29 15.99 28.29 25.84
N VAL A 30 16.41 27.30 25.07
CA VAL A 30 16.49 27.40 23.61
C VAL A 30 15.30 26.63 23.06
N ALA A 31 14.41 27.32 22.37
CA ALA A 31 13.29 26.71 21.65
C ALA A 31 13.60 26.67 20.16
N PHE A 32 13.19 25.60 19.49
CA PHE A 32 13.32 25.42 18.06
C PHE A 32 12.17 24.55 17.55
N LYS A 33 11.87 24.63 16.26
CA LYS A 33 10.99 23.69 15.55
C LYS A 33 11.79 22.80 14.63
N TYR A 34 11.18 21.70 14.20
CA TYR A 34 11.77 20.81 13.22
C TYR A 34 10.73 20.31 12.22
N ALA A 35 11.14 20.17 10.96
CA ALA A 35 10.31 19.59 9.91
C ALA A 35 10.22 18.05 10.05
N PRO A 36 9.20 17.39 9.50
CA PRO A 36 9.16 15.92 9.38
C PRO A 36 10.37 15.36 8.63
N ASN A 37 10.81 14.16 9.01
CA ASN A 37 11.87 13.45 8.30
C ASN A 37 11.25 12.67 7.12
N PRO A 38 11.55 13.01 5.85
CA PRO A 38 10.96 12.36 4.69
C PRO A 38 11.64 11.03 4.31
N SER A 39 12.45 10.47 5.20
CA SER A 39 13.27 9.28 4.99
C SER A 39 13.04 8.25 6.11
N VAL A 40 13.19 6.97 5.77
CA VAL A 40 13.25 5.87 6.75
C VAL A 40 14.54 5.88 7.56
N SER A 41 15.57 6.59 7.09
CA SER A 41 16.84 6.74 7.78
C SER A 41 16.77 7.85 8.82
N GLN A 42 17.38 7.60 9.98
CA GLN A 42 17.60 8.64 10.99
C GLN A 42 18.44 9.78 10.42
N ARG A 43 18.15 11.01 10.84
CA ARG A 43 18.98 12.18 10.53
C ARG A 43 19.42 12.92 11.79
N THR A 44 20.57 13.56 11.70
CA THR A 44 21.15 14.37 12.79
C THR A 44 21.41 15.79 12.32
N GLY A 45 21.17 16.75 13.20
CA GLY A 45 21.44 18.17 12.98
C GLY A 45 22.06 18.81 14.21
N ARG A 46 22.55 20.03 14.06
CA ARG A 46 23.32 20.73 15.08
C ARG A 46 22.77 22.12 15.34
N ILE A 47 22.69 22.49 16.61
CA ILE A 47 22.45 23.86 17.06
C ILE A 47 23.71 24.33 17.78
N SER A 48 24.24 25.49 17.40
CA SER A 48 25.43 26.11 18.00
C SER A 48 25.06 27.33 18.82
N ILE A 49 25.62 27.43 20.03
CA ILE A 49 25.45 28.55 20.96
C ILE A 49 26.77 28.81 21.67
N GLY A 50 27.38 29.97 21.45
CA GLY A 50 28.59 30.39 22.18
C GLY A 50 29.74 29.39 22.04
N GLY A 51 29.85 28.73 20.88
CA GLY A 51 30.84 27.68 20.61
C GLY A 51 30.46 26.28 21.11
N SER A 52 29.38 26.14 21.88
CA SER A 52 28.85 24.84 22.31
C SER A 52 27.89 24.27 21.28
N LEU A 53 27.91 22.94 21.10
CA LEU A 53 27.07 22.21 20.15
C LEU A 53 26.00 21.39 20.86
N TYR A 54 24.77 21.50 20.40
CA TYR A 54 23.66 20.64 20.75
C TYR A 54 23.27 19.79 19.54
N ILE A 55 23.26 18.46 19.71
CA ILE A 55 22.93 17.51 18.64
C ILE A 55 21.45 17.17 18.71
N VAL A 56 20.74 17.42 17.61
CA VAL A 56 19.35 16.99 17.42
C VAL A 56 19.36 15.71 16.60
N THR A 57 18.87 14.62 17.17
CA THR A 57 18.70 13.35 16.46
C THR A 57 17.21 13.13 16.21
N GLN A 58 16.82 13.01 14.94
CA GLN A 58 15.45 12.74 14.54
C GLN A 58 15.36 11.36 13.89
N ALA A 59 14.50 10.50 14.45
CA ALA A 59 14.27 9.16 13.94
C ALA A 59 13.79 9.17 12.47
N GLY A 60 14.01 8.04 11.80
CA GLY A 60 13.40 7.77 10.49
C GLY A 60 11.89 7.62 10.58
N GLY A 61 11.20 7.95 9.49
CA GLY A 61 9.77 7.67 9.36
C GLY A 61 9.48 6.18 9.14
N GLN A 62 8.24 5.77 9.39
CA GLN A 62 7.76 4.42 9.09
C GLN A 62 7.06 4.39 7.72
N CYS A 63 7.26 3.30 6.99
CA CYS A 63 6.59 3.09 5.71
C CYS A 63 5.13 2.67 5.90
N SER A 64 4.26 3.28 5.10
CA SER A 64 2.86 2.90 4.93
C SER A 64 2.50 2.94 3.46
N TYR A 65 1.64 2.04 3.02
CA TYR A 65 1.29 1.87 1.61
C TYR A 65 -0.21 2.00 1.39
N THR A 66 -0.58 2.68 0.31
CA THR A 66 -1.95 2.81 -0.17
C THR A 66 -2.09 2.18 -1.56
N PHE A 67 -3.29 1.69 -1.87
CA PHE A 67 -3.56 0.95 -3.10
C PHE A 67 -4.59 1.68 -3.96
N ALA A 68 -4.30 1.75 -5.26
CA ALA A 68 -5.23 2.25 -6.27
C ALA A 68 -5.29 1.27 -7.47
N PRO A 69 -6.46 0.71 -7.80
CA PRO A 69 -7.72 0.74 -7.02
C PRO A 69 -7.56 0.06 -5.64
N THR A 70 -8.56 0.09 -4.76
CA THR A 70 -8.50 -0.55 -3.42
C THR A 70 -8.80 -2.06 -3.44
N ALA A 71 -9.41 -2.56 -4.51
CA ALA A 71 -9.63 -3.97 -4.79
C ALA A 71 -9.63 -4.21 -6.31
N PHE A 72 -9.39 -5.45 -6.71
CA PHE A 72 -9.44 -5.87 -8.11
C PHE A 72 -10.69 -6.71 -8.37
N ALA A 73 -11.44 -6.36 -9.42
CA ALA A 73 -12.55 -7.15 -9.91
C ALA A 73 -12.07 -8.04 -11.07
N ALA A 74 -11.94 -9.34 -10.78
CA ALA A 74 -11.50 -10.36 -11.72
C ALA A 74 -12.69 -11.03 -12.42
N SER A 75 -12.53 -11.30 -13.72
CA SER A 75 -13.48 -12.12 -14.47
C SER A 75 -13.36 -13.59 -14.10
N SER A 76 -14.42 -14.37 -14.33
CA SER A 76 -14.41 -15.83 -14.12
C SER A 76 -13.49 -16.57 -15.09
N ALA A 77 -13.17 -15.99 -16.25
CA ALA A 77 -12.31 -16.60 -17.27
C ALA A 77 -10.82 -16.66 -16.89
N GLY A 78 -10.40 -15.99 -15.81
CA GLY A 78 -8.98 -15.81 -15.51
C GLY A 78 -8.36 -14.67 -16.33
N GLY A 79 -7.09 -14.36 -16.07
CA GLY A 79 -6.42 -13.29 -16.80
C GLY A 79 -5.01 -12.99 -16.32
N THR A 80 -4.32 -12.18 -17.13
CA THR A 80 -2.94 -11.71 -16.88
C THR A 80 -2.85 -10.19 -16.70
N ASN A 81 -3.99 -9.54 -16.52
CA ASN A 81 -4.14 -8.10 -16.43
C ASN A 81 -4.29 -7.60 -14.98
N GLY A 82 -4.03 -8.45 -13.99
CA GLY A 82 -4.03 -8.05 -12.58
C GLY A 82 -2.96 -6.98 -12.35
N SER A 83 -3.39 -5.80 -11.89
CA SER A 83 -2.48 -4.68 -11.65
C SER A 83 -2.96 -3.82 -10.49
N ILE A 84 -2.01 -3.41 -9.66
CA ILE A 84 -2.22 -2.59 -8.46
C ILE A 84 -1.19 -1.47 -8.49
N THR A 85 -1.63 -0.22 -8.37
CA THR A 85 -0.73 0.89 -8.07
C THR A 85 -0.55 0.96 -6.57
N VAL A 86 0.70 0.93 -6.11
CA VAL A 86 1.08 1.00 -4.70
C VAL A 86 1.83 2.31 -4.47
N THR A 87 1.32 3.14 -3.57
CA THR A 87 1.94 4.42 -3.22
C THR A 87 2.45 4.36 -1.78
N ALA A 88 3.75 4.55 -1.59
CA ALA A 88 4.38 4.71 -0.29
C ALA A 88 4.29 6.16 0.19
N ASN A 89 4.22 6.35 1.51
CA ASN A 89 4.26 7.68 2.14
C ASN A 89 5.66 8.34 2.11
N LEU A 90 6.74 7.56 2.00
CA LEU A 90 8.12 8.04 1.89
C LEU A 90 8.75 7.54 0.58
N ASN A 91 9.73 8.27 0.07
CA ASN A 91 10.35 7.99 -1.24
C ASN A 91 11.34 6.83 -1.21
N ASP A 92 11.91 6.54 -0.05
CA ASP A 92 12.90 5.51 0.20
C ASP A 92 12.30 4.26 0.86
N CYS A 93 10.97 4.14 0.85
CA CYS A 93 10.30 2.92 1.27
C CYS A 93 10.57 1.78 0.29
N GLU A 94 11.33 0.77 0.74
CA GLU A 94 11.43 -0.50 0.04
C GLU A 94 10.14 -1.28 0.18
N LEU A 95 9.63 -1.81 -0.93
CA LEU A 95 8.44 -2.64 -0.92
C LEU A 95 8.86 -4.10 -0.70
N THR A 96 8.34 -4.74 0.35
CA THR A 96 8.52 -6.18 0.54
C THR A 96 7.89 -6.96 -0.61
N THR A 97 8.47 -8.12 -0.95
CA THR A 97 7.92 -9.00 -1.99
C THR A 97 6.44 -9.31 -1.70
N PRO A 98 5.53 -9.05 -2.65
CA PRO A 98 4.11 -9.33 -2.49
C PRO A 98 3.90 -10.84 -2.40
N SER A 99 2.94 -11.26 -1.58
CA SER A 99 2.64 -12.68 -1.35
C SER A 99 1.15 -12.95 -1.23
N THR A 100 0.74 -14.20 -1.45
CA THR A 100 -0.64 -14.64 -1.29
C THR A 100 -0.67 -16.12 -0.90
N THR A 101 -1.71 -16.52 -0.17
CA THR A 101 -2.01 -17.94 0.12
C THR A 101 -3.00 -18.52 -0.88
N ASP A 102 -3.65 -17.68 -1.69
CA ASP A 102 -4.63 -18.06 -2.69
C ASP A 102 -3.94 -18.59 -3.95
N ARG A 103 -3.88 -19.92 -4.09
CA ARG A 103 -3.15 -20.58 -5.20
C ARG A 103 -3.64 -20.25 -6.60
N TRP A 104 -4.85 -19.68 -6.72
CA TRP A 104 -5.40 -19.22 -8.00
C TRP A 104 -4.90 -17.83 -8.38
N ILE A 105 -4.18 -17.12 -7.50
CA ILE A 105 -3.46 -15.88 -7.79
C ILE A 105 -1.97 -16.23 -7.91
N THR A 106 -1.35 -15.88 -9.04
CA THR A 106 0.03 -16.29 -9.35
C THR A 106 0.83 -15.15 -9.99
N ASP A 107 2.12 -15.40 -10.25
CA ASP A 107 3.02 -14.50 -10.97
C ASP A 107 3.04 -13.06 -10.41
N LEU A 108 3.03 -12.96 -9.08
CA LEU A 108 3.18 -11.70 -8.37
C LEU A 108 4.54 -11.08 -8.69
N SER A 109 4.54 -9.88 -9.24
CA SER A 109 5.75 -9.17 -9.63
C SER A 109 5.67 -7.69 -9.25
N VAL A 110 6.78 -7.16 -8.73
CA VAL A 110 6.92 -5.74 -8.40
C VAL A 110 7.66 -5.05 -9.54
N GLN A 111 7.09 -3.96 -10.00
CA GLN A 111 7.65 -3.08 -11.01
C GLN A 111 7.84 -1.69 -10.41
N THR A 112 8.87 -0.99 -10.86
CA THR A 112 9.10 0.41 -10.52
C THR A 112 8.01 1.30 -11.12
N GLY A 113 7.48 2.24 -10.34
CA GLY A 113 6.57 3.27 -10.85
C GLY A 113 7.32 4.45 -11.48
N SER A 114 6.58 5.49 -11.83
CA SER A 114 7.11 6.74 -12.41
C SER A 114 7.87 7.60 -11.40
N SER A 115 7.78 7.31 -10.11
CA SER A 115 8.50 7.99 -9.03
C SER A 115 9.00 6.99 -7.99
N ALA A 116 9.90 7.44 -7.11
CA ALA A 116 10.53 6.59 -6.09
C ALA A 116 9.51 5.99 -5.10
N ASN A 117 8.47 6.73 -4.72
CA ASN A 117 7.40 6.24 -3.84
C ASN A 117 6.28 5.47 -4.57
N LEU A 118 6.29 5.43 -5.91
CA LEU A 118 5.31 4.67 -6.68
C LEU A 118 5.88 3.32 -7.11
N LYS A 119 5.05 2.29 -6.97
CA LYS A 119 5.33 0.92 -7.41
C LYS A 119 4.09 0.36 -8.09
N ARG A 120 4.28 -0.59 -8.99
CA ARG A 120 3.19 -1.35 -9.60
C ARG A 120 3.38 -2.82 -9.22
N VAL A 121 2.33 -3.44 -8.71
CA VAL A 121 2.30 -4.90 -8.49
C VAL A 121 1.40 -5.51 -9.54
N THR A 122 1.92 -6.44 -10.33
CA THR A 122 1.15 -7.20 -11.31
C THR A 122 0.99 -8.64 -10.87
N PHE A 123 -0.09 -9.28 -11.30
CA PHE A 123 -0.36 -10.68 -11.00
C PHE A 123 -1.25 -11.31 -12.09
N LYS A 124 -1.28 -12.64 -12.12
CA LYS A 124 -2.23 -13.44 -12.89
C LYS A 124 -3.23 -14.10 -11.97
N TYR A 125 -4.36 -14.49 -12.54
CA TYR A 125 -5.39 -15.24 -11.82
C TYR A 125 -5.99 -16.34 -12.70
N ALA A 126 -6.12 -17.54 -12.15
CA ALA A 126 -6.68 -18.70 -12.84
C ALA A 126 -8.21 -18.56 -13.02
N PRO A 127 -8.83 -19.26 -13.99
CA PRO A 127 -10.27 -19.29 -14.14
C PRO A 127 -11.01 -19.78 -12.88
N ASN A 128 -12.20 -19.26 -12.63
CA ASN A 128 -13.14 -19.74 -11.62
C ASN A 128 -14.33 -20.44 -12.31
N PRO A 129 -14.29 -21.78 -12.47
CA PRO A 129 -15.35 -22.52 -13.15
C PRO A 129 -16.62 -22.69 -12.30
N SER A 130 -16.57 -22.36 -11.00
CA SER A 130 -17.73 -22.38 -10.13
C SER A 130 -18.67 -21.21 -10.43
N ALA A 131 -19.98 -21.40 -10.31
CA ALA A 131 -20.95 -20.31 -10.35
C ALA A 131 -20.85 -19.35 -9.15
N VAL A 132 -20.11 -19.74 -8.10
CA VAL A 132 -19.93 -18.95 -6.88
C VAL A 132 -18.69 -18.08 -7.01
N GLN A 133 -18.83 -16.80 -6.63
CA GLN A 133 -17.72 -15.87 -6.51
C GLN A 133 -16.69 -16.36 -5.49
N ARG A 134 -15.40 -16.14 -5.76
CA ARG A 134 -14.33 -16.35 -4.78
C ARG A 134 -13.55 -15.07 -4.53
N THR A 135 -13.02 -14.94 -3.33
CA THR A 135 -12.21 -13.80 -2.90
C THR A 135 -10.85 -14.27 -2.45
N GLY A 136 -9.80 -13.54 -2.82
CA GLY A 136 -8.43 -13.81 -2.46
C GLY A 136 -7.72 -12.55 -1.98
N THR A 137 -6.60 -12.74 -1.30
CA THR A 137 -5.85 -11.65 -0.67
C THR A 137 -4.38 -11.66 -1.08
N ILE A 138 -3.88 -10.52 -1.55
CA ILE A 138 -2.46 -10.26 -1.78
C ILE A 138 -1.93 -9.39 -0.64
N ARG A 139 -0.87 -9.81 0.03
CA ARG A 139 -0.17 -9.04 1.07
C ARG A 139 0.95 -8.23 0.44
N ILE A 140 0.98 -6.93 0.73
CA ILE A 140 1.92 -5.95 0.17
C ILE A 140 2.30 -4.96 1.27
N GLY A 141 3.57 -4.93 1.69
CA GLY A 141 4.06 -3.96 2.67
C GLY A 141 3.30 -4.02 4.01
N GLY A 142 2.91 -5.21 4.46
CA GLY A 142 2.08 -5.42 5.65
C GLY A 142 0.58 -5.20 5.46
N SER A 143 0.16 -4.56 4.37
CA SER A 143 -1.25 -4.30 4.03
C SER A 143 -1.86 -5.41 3.17
N SER A 144 -3.18 -5.56 3.22
CA SER A 144 -3.93 -6.54 2.44
C SER A 144 -4.64 -5.89 1.26
N TYR A 145 -4.50 -6.50 0.09
CA TYR A 145 -5.20 -6.12 -1.14
C TYR A 145 -6.17 -7.23 -1.56
N ILE A 146 -7.41 -6.85 -1.88
CA ILE A 146 -8.48 -7.81 -2.16
C ILE A 146 -8.65 -8.03 -3.66
N VAL A 147 -8.77 -9.31 -4.05
CA VAL A 147 -9.10 -9.74 -5.41
C VAL A 147 -10.43 -10.49 -5.35
N ASN A 148 -11.46 -9.93 -5.97
CA ASN A 148 -12.79 -10.52 -6.06
C ASN A 148 -12.99 -11.09 -7.46
N GLN A 149 -13.12 -12.41 -7.58
CA GLN A 149 -13.30 -13.08 -8.86
C GLN A 149 -14.70 -13.63 -9.00
N ALA A 150 -15.41 -13.16 -10.02
CA ALA A 150 -16.76 -13.63 -10.35
C ALA A 150 -16.81 -15.15 -10.54
N GLY A 151 -18.00 -15.73 -10.32
CA GLY A 151 -18.29 -17.09 -10.75
C GLY A 151 -18.50 -17.19 -12.26
N ALA A 152 -18.28 -18.37 -12.83
CA ALA A 152 -18.65 -18.67 -14.21
C ALA A 152 -20.17 -18.69 -14.36
N THR A 153 -20.66 -18.18 -15.49
CA THR A 153 -22.08 -18.31 -15.84
C THR A 153 -22.35 -19.74 -16.28
N CYS A 154 -23.29 -20.42 -15.64
CA CYS A 154 -23.75 -21.73 -16.11
C CYS A 154 -24.70 -21.56 -17.30
N SER A 155 -24.53 -22.41 -18.31
CA SER A 155 -25.47 -22.57 -19.42
C SER A 155 -25.96 -24.01 -19.43
N TYR A 156 -27.28 -24.18 -19.48
CA TYR A 156 -27.93 -25.49 -19.54
C TYR A 156 -28.63 -25.66 -20.89
N THR A 157 -28.57 -26.84 -21.48
CA THR A 157 -29.18 -27.12 -22.79
C THR A 157 -29.85 -28.49 -22.77
N PHE A 158 -31.13 -28.55 -23.13
CA PHE A 158 -31.84 -29.83 -23.23
C PHE A 158 -31.29 -30.69 -24.37
N VAL A 159 -31.14 -31.99 -24.11
CA VAL A 159 -30.80 -33.01 -25.10
C VAL A 159 -31.86 -34.13 -25.06
N PRO A 160 -32.65 -34.34 -26.14
CA PRO A 160 -32.74 -33.52 -27.35
C PRO A 160 -33.36 -32.12 -27.07
N PRO A 161 -33.08 -31.09 -27.89
CA PRO A 161 -33.59 -29.73 -27.67
C PRO A 161 -35.11 -29.62 -27.89
N SER A 162 -35.73 -30.63 -28.49
CA SER A 162 -37.17 -30.71 -28.67
C SER A 162 -37.64 -32.17 -28.62
N PHE A 163 -38.90 -32.34 -28.24
CA PHE A 163 -39.59 -33.63 -28.23
C PHE A 163 -40.92 -33.47 -28.99
N SER A 164 -41.19 -34.37 -29.94
CA SER A 164 -42.45 -34.39 -30.70
C SER A 164 -43.41 -35.40 -30.09
N ALA A 165 -44.53 -34.91 -29.53
CA ALA A 165 -45.57 -35.75 -28.95
C ALA A 165 -46.66 -36.10 -29.99
N THR A 166 -47.39 -37.19 -29.75
CA THR A 166 -48.58 -37.58 -30.53
C THR A 166 -49.87 -37.12 -29.86
N ALA A 167 -51.02 -37.31 -30.52
CA ALA A 167 -52.34 -36.95 -29.96
C ALA A 167 -52.82 -37.88 -28.82
N ALA A 168 -52.22 -39.06 -28.66
CA ALA A 168 -52.53 -40.00 -27.59
C ALA A 168 -51.69 -39.70 -26.33
N ALA A 169 -52.14 -40.20 -25.18
CA ALA A 169 -51.37 -40.11 -23.93
C ALA A 169 -50.04 -40.87 -24.03
N GLY A 170 -48.96 -40.29 -23.49
CA GLY A 170 -47.62 -40.90 -23.48
C GLY A 170 -46.67 -40.17 -22.52
N THR A 171 -45.47 -40.71 -22.35
CA THR A 171 -44.40 -40.13 -21.52
C THR A 171 -43.23 -39.67 -22.39
N GLY A 172 -42.54 -38.61 -21.97
CA GLY A 172 -41.29 -38.15 -22.58
C GLY A 172 -40.25 -37.82 -21.51
N SER A 173 -38.97 -37.88 -21.86
CA SER A 173 -37.84 -37.51 -21.02
C SER A 173 -36.82 -36.71 -21.82
N ALA A 174 -36.14 -35.78 -21.17
CA ALA A 174 -35.00 -35.05 -21.73
C ALA A 174 -33.91 -34.90 -20.66
N GLU A 175 -32.66 -34.86 -21.11
CA GLU A 175 -31.49 -34.60 -20.27
C GLU A 175 -31.13 -33.11 -20.35
N VAL A 176 -30.41 -32.58 -19.35
CA VAL A 176 -29.97 -31.17 -19.22
C VAL A 176 -28.49 -31.09 -18.90
#